data_AF-A0A935AX07-F1
#
_entry.id   AF-A0A935AX07-F1
#
_cell.length_a   1.000
_cell.length_b   1.000
_cell.length_c   1.000
_cell.angle_alpha   90.00
_cell.angle_beta   90.00
_cell.angle_gamma   90.00
#
_symmetry.space_group_name_H-M   'P 1'
#
loop_
_entity.id
_entity.type
_entity.pdbx_description
1 polymer ?
#
loop_
_entity_poly.entity_id
_entity_poly.type
_entity_poly.pdbx_seq_one_letter_code
_entity_poly.pdbx_strand_id
1 'polypeptide(L)' 'MLHLDQVEDGQSVDIYNMQGVLVDRKTTQLHQIDVTRLPQGMYIVELKPQRTSERYKLIKVD' A
#
# COMPACT_ATOMS: atom_id res chain seq x y z
N MET A 1 -7.55 3.23 -7.48
CA MET A 1 -7.81 2.98 -6.05
C MET A 1 -7.51 1.51 -5.76
N LEU A 2 -6.87 1.22 -4.63
CA LEU A 2 -6.64 -0.15 -4.17
C LEU A 2 -7.47 -0.36 -2.88
N HIS A 3 -8.30 -1.39 -2.86
CA HIS A 3 -9.05 -1.81 -1.67
C HIS A 3 -8.26 -2.83 -0.87
N LEU A 4 -8.30 -2.71 0.45
CA LEU A 4 -7.54 -3.54 1.38
C LEU A 4 -8.52 -4.09 2.42
N ASP A 5 -8.99 -5.33 2.20
CA ASP A 5 -10.12 -5.96 2.92
C ASP A 5 -9.91 -6.10 4.45
N GLN A 6 -8.69 -5.91 4.95
CA GLN A 6 -8.31 -6.11 6.36
C GLN A 6 -7.75 -4.84 7.03
N VAL A 7 -8.06 -3.66 6.49
CA VAL A 7 -7.41 -2.41 6.91
C VAL A 7 -8.39 -1.39 7.44
N GLU A 8 -8.26 -1.05 8.72
CA GLU A 8 -9.01 0.05 9.31
C GLU A 8 -8.57 1.40 8.74
N ASP A 9 -9.46 2.39 8.80
CA ASP A 9 -9.13 3.78 8.43
C ASP A 9 -8.12 4.40 9.39
N GLY A 10 -7.28 5.29 8.88
CA GLY A 10 -6.24 5.95 9.67
C GLY A 10 -4.95 5.14 9.84
N GLN A 11 -4.85 3.94 9.25
CA GLN A 11 -3.64 3.13 9.27
C GLN A 11 -2.59 3.63 8.28
N SER A 12 -1.31 3.60 8.68
CA SER A 12 -0.19 3.95 7.80
C SER A 12 0.13 2.79 6.88
N VAL A 13 0.28 3.11 5.60
CA VAL A 13 0.63 2.18 4.54
C VAL A 13 1.91 2.65 3.85
N ASP A 14 2.93 1.81 3.86
CA ASP A 14 4.19 2.05 3.19
C ASP A 14 4.23 1.26 1.88
N ILE A 15 4.61 1.92 0.78
CA ILE A 15 4.67 1.30 -0.55
C ILE A 15 6.12 1.27 -1.00
N TYR A 16 6.61 0.08 -1.31
CA TYR A 16 7.99 -0.17 -1.74
C TYR A 16 8.02 -0.66 -3.19
N ASN A 17 9.03 -0.25 -3.95
CA ASN A 17 9.31 -0.85 -5.25
C ASN A 17 10.06 -2.19 -5.10
N MET A 18 10.32 -2.87 -6.22
CA MET A 18 11.00 -4.18 -6.23
C MET A 18 12.46 -4.14 -5.76
N GLN A 19 13.08 -2.96 -5.72
CA GLN A 19 14.41 -2.78 -5.14
C GLN A 19 14.37 -2.59 -3.61
N GLY A 20 13.18 -2.60 -3.00
CA GLY A 20 12.98 -2.37 -1.57
C GLY A 20 13.01 -0.89 -1.16
N VAL A 21 12.96 0.03 -2.12
CA VAL A 21 12.95 1.48 -1.85
C VAL A 21 11.52 1.92 -1.54
N LEU A 22 11.34 2.64 -0.42
CA LEU A 22 10.06 3.29 -0.08
C LEU A 22 9.78 4.39 -1.12
N VAL A 23 8.72 4.21 -1.90
CA VAL A 23 8.32 5.16 -2.97
C VAL A 23 7.15 6.04 -2.55
N ASP A 24 6.34 5.61 -1.58
CA ASP A 24 5.20 6.38 -1.09
C ASP A 24 4.79 5.94 0.32
N ARG A 25 4.15 6.85 1.05
CA ARG A 25 3.50 6.58 2.35
C ARG A 25 2.11 7.22 2.34
N LYS A 26 1.10 6.43 2.68
CA LYS A 26 -0.30 6.88 2.70
C LYS A 26 -0.99 6.48 3.99
N THR A 27 -2.14 7.11 4.21
CA THR A 27 -3.07 6.73 5.25
C THR A 27 -4.32 6.18 4.59
N THR A 28 -4.84 5.07 5.10
CA THR A 28 -6.08 4.48 4.59
C THR A 28 -7.28 5.37 4.87
N GLN A 29 -8.15 5.47 3.86
CA GLN A 29 -9.45 6.14 3.94
C GLN A 29 -10.48 5.23 3.25
N LEU A 30 -11.59 4.95 3.92
CA LEU A 30 -12.60 3.99 3.47
C LEU A 30 -12.00 2.63 3.07
N HIS A 31 -11.03 2.13 3.85
CA HIS A 31 -10.32 0.86 3.61
C HIS A 31 -9.61 0.83 2.25
N GLN A 32 -9.19 2.00 1.77
CA GLN A 32 -8.57 2.17 0.45
C GLN A 32 -7.36 3.09 0.51
N ILE A 33 -6.49 2.94 -0.49
CA ILE A 33 -5.42 3.89 -0.79
C ILE A 33 -5.45 4.27 -2.28
N ASP A 34 -5.12 5.52 -2.57
CA ASP A 34 -4.96 5.98 -3.94
C ASP A 34 -3.56 5.64 -4.47
N VAL A 35 -3.47 4.76 -5.48
CA VAL A 35 -2.23 4.36 -6.15
C VAL A 35 -2.17 4.83 -7.61
N THR A 36 -3.04 5.75 -8.01
CA THR A 36 -3.15 6.21 -9.40
C THR A 36 -1.88 6.85 -9.92
N ARG A 37 -1.14 7.56 -9.06
CA ARG A 37 0.11 8.25 -9.41
C ARG A 37 1.34 7.35 -9.45
N LEU A 38 1.24 6.10 -8.98
CA LEU A 38 2.35 5.17 -9.09
C LEU A 38 2.54 4.77 -10.56
N PRO A 39 3.78 4.71 -11.06
CA PRO A 39 4.04 4.12 -12.36
C PRO A 39 3.53 2.67 -12.46
N GLN A 40 3.41 2.16 -13.68
CA GLN A 40 3.20 0.72 -13.89
C GLN A 40 4.39 -0.05 -13.32
N GLY A 41 4.10 -1.20 -12.71
CA GLY A 41 5.12 -2.01 -12.10
C GLY A 41 4.62 -2.83 -10.93
N MET A 42 5.58 -3.41 -10.23
CA MET A 42 5.35 -4.30 -9.10
C MET A 42 5.82 -3.61 -7.82
N TYR A 43 4.99 -3.71 -6.79
CA TYR A 43 5.21 -3.05 -5.52
C TYR A 43 4.88 -3.99 -4.36
N ILE A 44 5.50 -3.72 -3.21
CA ILE A 44 5.13 -4.31 -1.94
C ILE A 44 4.44 -3.24 -1.11
N VAL A 45 3.24 -3.54 -0.65
CA VAL A 45 2.45 -2.68 0.23
C VAL A 45 2.55 -3.26 1.62
N GLU A 46 3.16 -2.53 2.56
CA GLU A 46 3.26 -2.91 3.95
C GLU A 46 2.28 -2.09 4.78
N LEU A 47 1.36 -2.78 5.45
CA LEU A 47 0.51 -2.19 6.47
C LEU A 47 1.31 -2.10 7.76
N LYS A 48 1.22 -0.96 8.43
CA LYS A 48 1.75 -0.79 9.79
C LYS A 48 0.60 -0.63 10.78
N PRO A 49 -0.15 -1.70 11.09
CA PRO A 49 -1.03 -1.67 12.23
C PRO A 49 -0.20 -1.72 13.52
N GLN A 50 -0.82 -1.38 14.65
CA GLN A 50 -0.12 -1.26 15.94
C GLN A 50 0.46 -2.59 16.47
N ARG A 51 0.19 -3.75 15.84
CA ARG A 51 0.52 -5.08 16.39
C ARG A 51 1.20 -6.07 15.43
N THR A 52 0.96 -6.04 14.12
CA THR A 52 1.53 -7.01 13.16
C THR A 52 1.70 -6.40 11.76
N SER A 53 2.92 -6.28 11.24
CA SER A 53 3.10 -5.82 9.85
C SER A 53 2.59 -6.85 8.85
N GLU A 54 1.64 -6.47 8.00
CA GLU A 54 1.14 -7.29 6.89
C GLU A 54 1.67 -6.76 5.57
N ARG A 55 2.00 -7.66 4.63
CA ARG A 55 2.60 -7.31 3.34
C ARG A 55 1.82 -7.91 2.19
N TYR A 56 1.49 -7.06 1.22
CA TYR A 56 0.78 -7.43 0.00
C TYR A 56 1.63 -7.12 -1.22
N LYS A 57 1.44 -7.93 -2.27
CA LYS A 57 2.01 -7.66 -3.58
C LYS A 57 0.99 -6.90 -4.42
N LEU A 58 1.37 -5.72 -4.88
CA LEU A 58 0.60 -4.93 -5.83
C LEU A 58 1.24 -5.05 -7.23
N ILE A 59 0.42 -5.36 -8.23
CA ILE A 59 0.81 -5.32 -9.64
C ILE A 59 -0.03 -4.25 -10.30
N LYS A 60 0.60 -3.12 -10.65
CA LYS A 60 -0.06 -2.04 -11.37
C LYS A 60 0.12 -2.26 -12.87
N VAL A 61 -0.95 -2.72 -13.50
CA VAL A 61 -1.18 -2.73 -14.94
C VAL A 61 -2.20 -1.62 -15.28
N ASP A 62 -2.24 -1.16 -16.52
CA ASP A 62 -3.17 -0.10 -16.97
C ASP A 62 -4.64 -0.45 -16.74
#